data_AF-A0A4R1YJM4-F1
#
_entry.id   AF-A0A4R1YJM4-F1
#
_cell.length_a   1.000
_cell.length_b   1.000
_cell.length_c   1.000
_cell.angle_alpha   90.00
_cell.angle_beta   90.00
_cell.angle_gamma   90.00
#
_symmetry.space_group_name_H-M   'P 1'
#
loop_
_entity.id
_entity.type
_entity.pdbx_description
1 polymer ?
#
loop_
_entity_poly.entity_id
_entity_poly.type
_entity_poly.pdbx_seq_one_letter_code
_entity_poly.pdbx_strand_id
1 'polypeptide(L)'
;MIDEIGTIRRQFTDHQTLDGRIDQVFEAMKAIGFEALIYDYTPVPYDLDGEIMIPSLLKLRNISDDMHDYWFNHGYFRIDPVQQVALRTSTPFFWNYDAEADTLIRRFMTEDTAPVARYLSERDMSTGVTVPVHMPRGDYATVTGVRFGGDREFERHALRYIADFNLLAHVFHEAAYSLFDTKTFSTGKARLTERERECLRYSAEGLSAKEISRVIDRSVPTVVMHLNAAAKKLGAKNRTQAVVRATHYRLLEDRPSYNL
;
A
#
# COMPACT_ATOMS: atom_id res chain seq x y z
N MET A 1 1.82 -26.89 6.06
CA MET A 1 2.08 -25.65 5.28
C MET A 1 1.15 -25.46 4.08
N ILE A 2 1.19 -26.28 3.02
CA ILE A 2 0.29 -26.09 1.85
C ILE A 2 -1.19 -26.31 2.22
N ASP A 3 -1.50 -27.35 2.99
CA ASP A 3 -2.87 -27.61 3.47
C ASP A 3 -3.38 -26.54 4.45
N GLU A 4 -2.46 -25.92 5.20
CA GLU A 4 -2.76 -24.79 6.08
C GLU A 4 -3.09 -23.53 5.26
N ILE A 5 -2.29 -23.22 4.22
CA ILE A 5 -2.57 -22.11 3.30
C ILE A 5 -3.94 -22.28 2.65
N GLY A 6 -4.25 -23.47 2.12
CA GLY A 6 -5.54 -23.74 1.49
C GLY A 6 -6.72 -23.59 2.46
N THR A 7 -6.53 -23.94 3.72
CA THR A 7 -7.56 -23.80 4.76
C THR A 7 -7.76 -22.34 5.18
N ILE A 8 -6.67 -21.61 5.45
CA ILE A 8 -6.70 -20.18 5.79
C ILE A 8 -7.33 -19.38 4.64
N ARG A 9 -6.95 -19.68 3.39
CA ARG A 9 -7.50 -19.01 2.21
C ARG A 9 -9.02 -19.18 2.13
N ARG A 10 -9.52 -20.41 2.32
CA ARG A 10 -10.97 -20.68 2.32
C ARG A 10 -11.71 -19.83 3.36
N GLN A 11 -11.19 -19.77 4.59
CA GLN A 11 -11.78 -18.97 5.68
C GLN A 11 -11.93 -17.49 5.31
N PHE A 12 -10.97 -16.91 4.58
CA PHE A 12 -11.11 -15.53 4.12
C PHE A 12 -12.06 -15.42 2.91
N THR A 13 -12.00 -16.34 1.96
CA THR A 13 -12.83 -16.26 0.75
C THR A 13 -14.32 -16.51 0.99
N ASP A 14 -14.69 -17.13 2.11
CA ASP A 14 -16.09 -17.29 2.53
C ASP A 14 -16.79 -15.92 2.72
N HIS A 15 -16.02 -14.89 3.08
CA HIS A 15 -16.50 -13.51 3.14
C HIS A 15 -16.49 -12.84 1.76
N GLN A 16 -17.63 -12.30 1.37
CA GLN A 16 -17.84 -11.66 0.05
C GLN A 16 -17.47 -10.17 0.01
N THR A 17 -17.22 -9.55 1.18
CA THR A 17 -16.88 -8.13 1.30
C THR A 17 -15.46 -7.97 1.83
N LEU A 18 -14.79 -6.88 1.43
CA LEU A 18 -13.45 -6.56 1.92
C LEU A 18 -13.46 -6.39 3.44
N ASP A 19 -14.47 -5.70 3.99
CA ASP A 19 -14.59 -5.51 5.44
C ASP A 19 -14.78 -6.84 6.19
N GLY A 20 -15.55 -7.79 5.66
CA GLY A 20 -15.68 -9.12 6.27
C GLY A 20 -14.36 -9.90 6.29
N ARG A 21 -13.53 -9.77 5.23
CA ARG A 21 -12.18 -10.36 5.20
C ARG A 21 -11.24 -9.72 6.23
N ILE A 22 -11.35 -8.41 6.42
CA ILE A 22 -10.58 -7.66 7.43
C ILE A 22 -11.02 -8.06 8.84
N ASP A 23 -12.32 -8.21 9.07
CA ASP A 23 -12.85 -8.68 10.36
C ASP A 23 -12.33 -10.08 10.68
N GLN A 24 -12.33 -10.98 9.69
CA GLN A 24 -11.84 -12.34 9.85
C GLN A 24 -10.35 -12.40 10.21
N VAL A 25 -9.49 -11.63 9.53
CA VAL A 25 -8.07 -11.61 9.88
C VAL A 25 -7.83 -10.94 11.23
N PHE A 26 -8.64 -9.94 11.60
CA PHE A 26 -8.58 -9.33 12.92
C PHE A 26 -8.93 -10.33 14.04
N GLU A 27 -9.97 -11.14 13.88
CA GLU A 27 -10.30 -12.22 14.83
C GLU A 27 -9.15 -13.23 14.96
N ALA A 28 -8.53 -13.63 13.85
CA ALA A 28 -7.38 -14.52 13.86
C ALA A 28 -6.17 -13.90 14.59
N MET A 29 -5.91 -12.61 14.39
CA MET A 29 -4.82 -11.88 15.06
C MET A 29 -5.05 -11.69 16.57
N LYS A 30 -6.31 -11.51 16.99
CA LYS A 30 -6.67 -11.50 18.42
C LYS A 30 -6.35 -12.81 19.11
N ALA A 31 -6.58 -13.94 18.45
CA ALA A 31 -6.25 -15.25 18.99
C ALA A 31 -4.74 -15.45 19.25
N ILE A 32 -3.89 -14.66 18.59
CA ILE A 32 -2.42 -14.65 18.78
C ILE A 32 -1.92 -13.35 19.45
N GLY A 33 -2.80 -12.67 20.19
CA GLY A 33 -2.41 -11.64 21.17
C GLY A 33 -2.40 -10.20 20.69
N PHE A 34 -2.76 -9.90 19.44
CA PHE A 34 -2.88 -8.52 18.94
C PHE A 34 -4.29 -7.97 19.15
N GLU A 35 -4.41 -6.73 19.61
CA GLU A 35 -5.69 -6.14 20.01
C GLU A 35 -6.24 -5.13 19.00
N ALA A 36 -5.41 -4.69 18.06
CA ALA A 36 -5.80 -3.78 16.99
C ALA A 36 -5.13 -4.17 15.66
N LEU A 37 -5.77 -3.79 14.56
CA LEU A 37 -5.30 -4.07 13.19
C LEU A 37 -5.30 -2.79 12.36
N ILE A 38 -4.20 -2.58 11.64
CA ILE A 38 -4.07 -1.59 10.58
C ILE A 38 -3.75 -2.34 9.29
N TYR A 39 -4.58 -2.15 8.27
CA TYR A 39 -4.33 -2.62 6.93
C TYR A 39 -4.31 -1.44 5.96
N ASP A 40 -3.17 -1.23 5.32
CA ASP A 40 -3.01 -0.18 4.31
C ASP A 40 -2.48 -0.74 2.99
N TYR A 41 -2.86 -0.09 1.89
CA TYR A 41 -2.42 -0.43 0.55
C TYR A 41 -2.21 0.82 -0.30
N THR A 42 -1.17 0.79 -1.13
CA THR A 42 -0.91 1.79 -2.16
C THR A 42 -0.50 1.13 -3.48
N PRO A 43 -0.99 1.61 -4.64
CA PRO A 43 -0.55 1.12 -5.95
C PRO A 43 0.92 1.41 -6.25
N VAL A 44 1.49 2.41 -5.58
CA VAL A 44 2.88 2.83 -5.73
C VAL A 44 3.41 3.31 -4.37
N PRO A 45 4.57 2.82 -3.89
CA PRO A 45 5.08 3.17 -2.57
C PRO A 45 5.64 4.60 -2.46
N TYR A 46 6.22 5.11 -3.54
CA TYR A 46 6.84 6.43 -3.62
C TYR A 46 6.26 7.23 -4.76
N ASP A 47 6.23 8.54 -4.63
CA ASP A 47 6.03 9.41 -5.79
C ASP A 47 7.35 9.71 -6.51
N LEU A 48 7.26 10.52 -7.57
CA LEU A 48 8.40 10.83 -8.43
C LEU A 48 9.48 11.70 -7.75
N ASP A 49 9.13 12.35 -6.64
CA ASP A 49 10.07 13.15 -5.84
C ASP A 49 10.72 12.29 -4.73
N GLY A 50 10.34 11.01 -4.62
CA GLY A 50 10.86 10.08 -3.64
C GLY A 50 10.12 10.08 -2.31
N GLU A 51 9.02 10.84 -2.21
CA GLU A 51 8.21 10.90 -1.00
C GLU A 51 7.29 9.69 -0.90
N ILE A 52 7.04 9.23 0.33
CA ILE A 52 6.11 8.12 0.58
C ILE A 52 4.70 8.54 0.13
N MET A 53 4.07 7.67 -0.65
CA MET A 53 2.69 7.82 -1.07
C MET A 53 1.74 7.53 0.09
N ILE A 54 0.76 8.42 0.30
CA ILE A 54 -0.36 8.16 1.20
C ILE A 54 -1.17 7.00 0.59
N PRO A 55 -1.58 6.00 1.40
CA PRO A 55 -2.25 4.83 0.88
C PRO A 55 -3.61 5.18 0.27
N SER A 56 -3.99 4.47 -0.79
CA SER A 56 -5.31 4.60 -1.43
C SER A 56 -6.40 3.86 -0.65
N LEU A 57 -6.00 2.98 0.27
CA LEU A 57 -6.86 2.22 1.16
C LEU A 57 -6.22 2.19 2.55
N LEU A 58 -6.97 2.60 3.57
CA LEU A 58 -6.65 2.38 4.97
C LEU A 58 -7.85 1.77 5.66
N LYS A 59 -7.63 0.69 6.40
CA LYS A 59 -8.65 -0.03 7.15
C LYS A 59 -8.13 -0.29 8.55
N LEU A 60 -8.93 0.11 9.53
CA LEU A 60 -8.58 0.07 10.94
C LEU A 60 -9.57 -0.84 11.67
N ARG A 61 -9.09 -1.58 12.69
CA ARG A 61 -9.94 -2.28 13.66
C ARG A 61 -9.44 -2.04 15.07
N ASN A 62 -10.38 -1.70 15.94
CA ASN A 62 -10.13 -1.35 17.33
C ASN A 62 -9.11 -0.20 17.49
N ILE A 63 -9.17 0.77 16.57
CA ILE A 63 -8.38 2.01 16.60
C ILE A 63 -9.37 3.14 16.36
N SER A 64 -9.17 4.26 17.03
CA SER A 64 -10.02 5.43 16.89
C SER A 64 -9.92 6.02 15.47
N ASP A 65 -11.06 6.49 14.95
CA ASP A 65 -11.18 7.02 13.58
C ASP A 65 -10.35 8.29 13.35
N ASP A 66 -9.96 9.00 14.41
CA ASP A 66 -9.08 10.18 14.33
C ASP A 66 -7.71 9.85 13.72
N MET A 67 -7.20 8.61 13.89
CA MET A 67 -5.93 8.18 13.30
C MET A 67 -5.88 8.41 11.79
N HIS A 68 -7.01 8.20 11.11
CA HIS A 68 -7.10 8.43 9.67
C HIS A 68 -6.76 9.89 9.32
N ASP A 69 -7.29 10.86 10.06
CA ASP A 69 -7.05 12.28 9.81
C ASP A 69 -5.58 12.67 10.06
N TYR A 70 -4.95 12.12 11.10
CA TYR A 70 -3.53 12.36 11.36
C TYR A 70 -2.62 11.75 10.29
N TRP A 71 -2.87 10.49 9.88
CA TRP A 71 -2.03 9.81 8.88
C TRP A 71 -2.21 10.40 7.48
N PHE A 72 -3.42 10.80 7.10
CA PHE A 72 -3.70 11.32 5.75
C PHE A 72 -3.51 12.83 5.66
N ASN A 73 -4.11 13.61 6.55
CA ASN A 73 -4.19 15.06 6.40
C ASN A 73 -3.07 15.80 7.14
N HIS A 74 -2.58 15.24 8.25
CA HIS A 74 -1.44 15.79 9.00
C HIS A 74 -0.09 15.19 8.57
N GLY A 75 -0.09 14.29 7.58
CA GLY A 75 1.12 13.76 6.96
C GLY A 75 1.86 12.72 7.81
N TYR A 76 1.26 12.18 8.87
CA TYR A 76 1.95 11.24 9.76
C TYR A 76 2.39 9.97 9.02
N PHE A 77 1.65 9.53 7.99
CA PHE A 77 2.04 8.36 7.19
C PHE A 77 3.45 8.48 6.59
N ARG A 78 3.88 9.69 6.19
CA ARG A 78 5.19 9.90 5.56
C ARG A 78 6.35 9.88 6.55
N ILE A 79 6.08 10.30 7.77
CA ILE A 79 7.08 10.40 8.84
C ILE A 79 6.99 9.23 9.84
N ASP A 80 6.14 8.24 9.57
CA ASP A 80 5.95 7.06 10.41
C ASP A 80 7.19 6.14 10.33
N PRO A 81 7.95 5.94 11.43
CA PRO A 81 9.10 5.05 11.48
C PRO A 81 8.80 3.60 11.06
N VAL A 82 7.59 3.10 11.35
CA VAL A 82 7.16 1.75 10.95
C VAL A 82 7.04 1.67 9.43
N GLN A 83 6.43 2.67 8.79
CA GLN A 83 6.32 2.72 7.32
C GLN A 83 7.69 2.87 6.65
N GLN A 84 8.60 3.65 7.25
CA GLN A 84 9.98 3.79 6.77
C GLN A 84 10.74 2.45 6.79
N VAL A 85 10.55 1.63 7.83
CA VAL A 85 11.14 0.27 7.87
C VAL A 85 10.44 -0.65 6.87
N ALA A 86 9.11 -0.68 6.86
CA ALA A 86 8.31 -1.62 6.10
C ALA A 86 8.56 -1.50 4.58
N LEU A 87 8.79 -0.29 4.07
CA LEU A 87 9.16 -0.06 2.67
C LEU A 87 10.57 -0.55 2.29
N ARG A 88 11.44 -0.84 3.27
CA ARG A 88 12.85 -1.22 3.07
C ARG A 88 13.13 -2.67 3.43
N THR A 89 12.12 -3.43 3.84
CA THR A 89 12.25 -4.85 4.17
C THR A 89 11.09 -5.66 3.58
N SER A 90 11.31 -6.96 3.42
CA SER A 90 10.28 -7.92 3.01
C SER A 90 9.98 -8.95 4.10
N THR A 91 10.63 -8.83 5.26
CA THR A 91 10.40 -9.70 6.42
C THR A 91 9.47 -9.01 7.41
N PRO A 92 8.63 -9.77 8.14
CA PRO A 92 7.89 -9.20 9.25
C PRO A 92 8.85 -8.68 10.32
N PHE A 93 8.46 -7.65 11.05
CA PHE A 93 9.28 -7.11 12.12
C PHE A 93 8.43 -6.63 13.29
N PHE A 94 8.97 -6.85 14.49
CA PHE A 94 8.49 -6.23 15.71
C PHE A 94 9.03 -4.80 15.80
N TRP A 95 8.20 -3.89 16.30
CA TRP A 95 8.56 -2.50 16.52
C TRP A 95 8.09 -2.04 17.89
N ASN A 96 8.85 -1.11 18.47
CA ASN A 96 8.55 -0.48 19.75
C ASN A 96 9.02 0.99 19.70
N TYR A 97 8.09 1.91 19.96
CA TYR A 97 8.32 3.35 19.97
C TYR A 97 9.02 3.87 21.23
N ASP A 98 9.26 3.03 22.23
CA ASP A 98 10.15 3.35 23.35
C ASP A 98 11.57 3.66 22.84
N ALA A 99 12.12 4.80 23.26
CA ALA A 99 13.43 5.27 22.85
C ALA A 99 14.59 4.34 23.29
N GLU A 100 14.36 3.54 24.33
CA GLU A 100 15.32 2.56 24.86
C GLU A 100 15.18 1.18 24.20
N ALA A 101 14.15 0.96 23.38
CA ALA A 101 13.96 -0.31 22.68
C ALA A 101 14.88 -0.43 21.46
N ASP A 102 15.61 -1.54 21.37
CA ASP A 102 16.49 -1.85 20.25
C ASP A 102 15.72 -2.57 19.12
N THR A 103 14.87 -1.82 18.41
CA THR A 103 14.09 -2.33 17.28
C THR A 103 14.48 -1.66 15.96
N LEU A 104 14.06 -2.22 14.82
CA LEU A 104 14.44 -1.69 13.50
C LEU A 104 14.03 -0.22 13.29
N ILE A 105 12.95 0.21 13.93
CA ILE A 105 12.45 1.59 13.81
C ILE A 105 13.34 2.60 14.53
N ARG A 106 14.20 2.17 15.47
CA ARG A 106 15.10 3.03 16.26
C ARG A 106 15.93 3.99 15.41
N ARG A 107 16.37 3.54 14.23
CA ARG A 107 17.17 4.33 13.27
C ARG A 107 16.40 5.47 12.60
N PHE A 108 15.07 5.43 12.66
CA PHE A 108 14.17 6.42 12.10
C PHE A 108 13.48 7.27 13.18
N MET A 109 13.77 7.02 14.47
CA MET A 109 13.25 7.81 15.58
C MET A 109 14.05 9.11 15.71
N THR A 110 13.54 10.18 15.11
CA THR A 110 14.15 11.52 15.10
C THR A 110 13.18 12.58 15.65
N GLU A 111 13.61 13.85 15.72
CA GLU A 111 12.73 14.97 16.07
C GLU A 111 11.57 15.11 15.08
N ASP A 112 11.81 14.87 13.79
CA ASP A 112 10.80 14.95 12.74
C ASP A 112 9.70 13.89 12.90
N THR A 113 10.04 12.72 13.45
CA THR A 113 9.09 11.61 13.66
C THR A 113 8.47 11.62 15.06
N ALA A 114 8.91 12.52 15.95
CA ALA A 114 8.41 12.63 17.32
C ALA A 114 6.88 12.84 17.44
N PRO A 115 6.20 13.54 16.51
CA PRO A 115 4.74 13.65 16.55
C PRO A 115 4.03 12.29 16.47
N VAL A 116 4.53 11.37 15.64
CA VAL A 116 3.98 10.00 15.51
C VAL A 116 4.18 9.22 16.80
N ALA A 117 5.40 9.23 17.34
CA ALA A 117 5.72 8.54 18.59
C ALA A 117 4.86 9.03 19.75
N ARG A 118 4.64 10.35 19.87
CA ARG A 118 3.78 10.95 20.89
C ARG A 118 2.33 10.51 20.74
N TYR A 119 1.78 10.60 19.52
CA TYR A 119 0.40 10.19 19.24
C TYR A 119 0.13 8.74 19.66
N LEU A 120 1.05 7.83 19.30
CA LEU A 120 0.94 6.41 19.61
C LEU A 120 1.11 6.15 21.11
N SER A 121 2.07 6.81 21.77
CA SER A 121 2.28 6.67 23.20
C SER A 121 1.10 7.16 24.04
N GLU A 122 0.45 8.25 23.65
CA GLU A 122 -0.74 8.78 24.36
C GLU A 122 -1.96 7.83 24.28
N ARG A 123 -1.90 6.83 23.40
CA ARG A 123 -2.97 5.85 23.13
C ARG A 123 -2.55 4.42 23.46
N ASP A 124 -1.43 4.25 24.15
CA ASP A 124 -0.83 2.95 24.47
C ASP A 124 -0.50 2.08 23.23
N MET A 125 -0.37 2.67 22.04
CA MET A 125 -0.13 1.99 20.76
C MET A 125 1.35 1.89 20.39
N SER A 126 2.25 1.84 21.38
CA SER A 126 3.68 1.94 21.15
C SER A 126 4.34 0.66 20.64
N THR A 127 3.65 -0.49 20.63
CA THR A 127 4.24 -1.79 20.26
C THR A 127 3.37 -2.60 19.30
N GLY A 128 4.02 -3.30 18.37
CA GLY A 128 3.31 -4.18 17.45
C GLY A 128 4.23 -4.91 16.47
N VAL A 129 3.59 -5.56 15.50
CA VAL A 129 4.25 -6.27 14.40
C VAL A 129 3.68 -5.77 13.09
N THR A 130 4.55 -5.55 12.12
CA THR A 130 4.17 -5.20 10.75
C THR A 130 4.71 -6.23 9.78
N VAL A 131 3.84 -6.66 8.87
CA VAL A 131 4.19 -7.48 7.70
C VAL A 131 4.12 -6.59 6.46
N PRO A 132 5.26 -6.27 5.83
CA PRO A 132 5.26 -5.64 4.52
C PRO A 132 4.93 -6.68 3.45
N VAL A 133 3.98 -6.35 2.58
CA VAL A 133 3.59 -7.20 1.46
C VAL A 133 3.94 -6.43 0.18
N HIS A 134 4.91 -6.96 -0.58
CA HIS A 134 5.37 -6.37 -1.86
C HIS A 134 4.85 -7.20 -3.03
N MET A 135 4.13 -6.58 -3.96
CA MET A 135 3.49 -7.30 -5.06
C MET A 135 4.40 -7.34 -6.30
N PRO A 136 4.22 -8.31 -7.22
CA PRO A 136 5.03 -8.43 -8.43
C PRO A 136 5.02 -7.19 -9.33
N ARG A 137 3.94 -6.42 -9.38
CA ARG A 137 3.91 -5.16 -10.15
C ARG A 137 4.55 -4.01 -9.40
N GLY A 138 4.83 -4.13 -8.10
CA GLY A 138 5.41 -3.08 -7.27
C GLY A 138 4.37 -2.23 -6.53
N ASP A 139 3.10 -2.63 -6.53
CA ASP A 139 2.14 -2.23 -5.52
C ASP A 139 2.55 -2.79 -4.14
N TYR A 140 2.03 -2.18 -3.08
CA TYR A 140 2.53 -2.39 -1.72
C TYR A 140 1.39 -2.33 -0.70
N ALA A 141 1.47 -3.17 0.33
CA ALA A 141 0.58 -3.13 1.48
C ALA A 141 1.33 -3.38 2.78
N THR A 142 0.76 -2.93 3.90
CA THR A 142 1.14 -3.44 5.22
C THR A 142 -0.04 -4.02 5.96
N VAL A 143 0.25 -5.10 6.69
CA VAL A 143 -0.67 -5.67 7.68
C VAL A 143 0.00 -5.53 9.03
N THR A 144 -0.59 -4.73 9.91
CA THR A 144 0.02 -4.34 11.17
C THR A 144 -0.90 -4.72 12.33
N GLY A 145 -0.38 -5.51 13.26
CA GLY A 145 -1.03 -5.86 14.51
C GLY A 145 -0.45 -5.03 15.66
N VAL A 146 -1.30 -4.44 16.48
CA VAL A 146 -0.90 -3.62 17.63
C VAL A 146 -1.36 -4.27 18.92
N ARG A 147 -0.53 -4.15 19.97
CA ARG A 147 -0.90 -4.49 21.35
C ARG A 147 -0.89 -3.22 22.18
N PHE A 148 -1.98 -2.96 22.91
CA PHE A 148 -2.04 -1.81 23.79
C PHE A 148 -1.19 -2.07 25.05
N GLY A 149 -0.32 -1.12 25.39
CA GLY A 149 0.52 -1.18 26.59
C GLY A 149 1.46 -2.38 26.62
N GLY A 150 1.93 -2.85 25.47
CA GLY A 150 2.79 -4.03 25.37
C GLY A 150 4.10 -3.86 26.12
N ASP A 151 4.51 -4.90 26.84
CA ASP A 151 5.73 -4.94 27.63
C ASP A 151 6.77 -5.92 27.04
N ARG A 152 7.83 -6.22 27.80
CA ARG A 152 8.84 -7.20 27.38
C ARG A 152 8.32 -8.63 27.26
N GLU A 153 7.20 -8.96 27.92
CA GLU A 153 6.56 -10.26 27.73
C GLU A 153 5.86 -10.31 26.38
N PHE A 154 5.18 -9.22 26.00
CA PHE A 154 4.58 -9.10 24.69
C PHE A 154 5.61 -9.19 23.56
N GLU A 155 6.79 -8.58 23.69
CA GLU A 155 7.85 -8.71 22.67
C GLU A 155 8.21 -10.18 22.41
N ARG A 156 8.46 -10.97 23.46
CA ARG A 156 8.75 -12.41 23.32
C ARG A 156 7.59 -13.17 22.68
N HIS A 157 6.36 -12.81 23.06
CA HIS A 157 5.15 -13.40 22.50
C HIS A 157 5.01 -13.08 21.00
N ALA A 158 5.17 -11.81 20.62
CA ALA A 158 5.10 -11.35 19.24
C ALA A 158 6.16 -12.04 18.37
N LEU A 159 7.42 -12.12 18.84
CA LEU A 159 8.49 -12.81 18.13
C LEU A 159 8.24 -14.32 17.97
N ARG A 160 7.54 -14.96 18.92
CA ARG A 160 7.15 -16.37 18.81
C ARG A 160 6.12 -16.61 17.71
N TYR A 161 5.16 -15.70 17.54
CA TYR A 161 4.05 -15.84 16.59
C TYR A 161 4.26 -15.05 15.28
N ILE A 162 5.41 -14.40 15.10
CA ILE A 162 5.66 -13.53 13.94
C ILE A 162 5.56 -14.28 12.60
N ALA A 163 5.93 -15.56 12.58
CA ALA A 163 5.82 -16.40 11.38
C ALA A 163 4.36 -16.72 11.03
N ASP A 164 3.54 -17.03 12.03
CA ASP A 164 2.10 -17.29 11.85
C ASP A 164 1.39 -16.01 11.41
N PHE A 165 1.72 -14.87 12.04
CA PHE A 165 1.22 -13.56 11.64
C PHE A 165 1.60 -13.23 10.20
N ASN A 166 2.85 -13.49 9.80
CA ASN A 166 3.31 -13.31 8.42
C ASN A 166 2.51 -14.14 7.42
N LEU A 167 2.30 -15.43 7.71
CA LEU A 167 1.51 -16.31 6.85
C LEU A 167 0.07 -15.80 6.72
N LEU A 168 -0.57 -15.47 7.86
CA LEU A 168 -1.92 -14.92 7.88
C LEU A 168 -2.03 -13.64 7.06
N ALA A 169 -1.09 -12.70 7.23
CA ALA A 169 -1.06 -11.43 6.51
C ALA A 169 -0.96 -11.60 4.99
N HIS A 170 -0.09 -12.48 4.49
CA HIS A 170 0.05 -12.74 3.06
C HIS A 170 -1.18 -13.40 2.45
N VAL A 171 -1.74 -14.42 3.11
CA VAL A 171 -2.95 -15.11 2.63
C VAL A 171 -4.18 -14.20 2.71
N PHE A 172 -4.28 -13.40 3.77
CA PHE A 172 -5.29 -12.36 3.90
C PHE A 172 -5.17 -11.33 2.78
N HIS A 173 -3.97 -10.81 2.51
CA HIS A 173 -3.77 -9.80 1.48
C HIS A 173 -4.20 -10.31 0.11
N GLU A 174 -3.81 -11.54 -0.27
CA GLU A 174 -4.23 -12.16 -1.53
C GLU A 174 -5.76 -12.23 -1.63
N ALA A 175 -6.45 -12.60 -0.55
CA ALA A 175 -7.91 -12.57 -0.50
C ALA A 175 -8.43 -11.12 -0.57
N ALA A 176 -7.94 -10.18 0.22
CA ALA A 176 -8.39 -8.79 0.22
C ALA A 176 -8.25 -8.15 -1.17
N TYR A 177 -7.14 -8.41 -1.84
CA TYR A 177 -6.82 -7.89 -3.17
C TYR A 177 -7.88 -8.24 -4.22
N SER A 178 -8.47 -9.44 -4.14
CA SER A 178 -9.49 -9.89 -5.07
C SER A 178 -10.78 -9.06 -5.02
N LEU A 179 -10.97 -8.25 -3.98
CA LEU A 179 -12.14 -7.39 -3.76
C LEU A 179 -11.84 -5.90 -3.95
N PHE A 180 -10.63 -5.55 -4.42
CA PHE A 180 -10.27 -4.16 -4.66
C PHE A 180 -11.04 -3.57 -5.84
N ASP A 181 -11.45 -2.31 -5.68
CA ASP A 181 -12.14 -1.56 -6.72
C ASP A 181 -11.18 -0.62 -7.48
N THR A 182 -11.70 0.07 -8.50
CA THR A 182 -10.90 1.04 -9.27
C THR A 182 -10.37 2.21 -8.45
N LYS A 183 -11.01 2.58 -7.34
CA LYS A 183 -10.54 3.68 -6.49
C LYS A 183 -9.34 3.21 -5.69
N THR A 184 -9.34 1.97 -5.20
CA THR A 184 -8.18 1.36 -4.54
C THR A 184 -6.95 1.34 -5.44
N PHE A 185 -7.10 1.08 -6.75
CA PHE A 185 -5.99 1.11 -7.70
C PHE A 185 -5.56 2.51 -8.14
N SER A 186 -6.26 3.57 -7.71
CA SER A 186 -5.96 4.94 -8.12
C SER A 186 -4.95 5.59 -7.17
N THR A 187 -3.88 6.15 -7.73
CA THR A 187 -2.92 6.99 -6.99
C THR A 187 -3.43 8.40 -6.73
N GLY A 188 -4.58 8.78 -7.32
CA GLY A 188 -5.14 10.13 -7.22
C GLY A 188 -4.36 11.21 -7.98
N LYS A 189 -3.19 10.89 -8.57
CA LYS A 189 -2.29 11.87 -9.19
C LYS A 189 -2.80 12.40 -10.55
N ALA A 190 -3.46 11.58 -11.36
CA ALA A 190 -4.05 12.02 -12.64
C ALA A 190 -5.15 11.06 -13.14
N ARG A 191 -6.06 11.57 -13.97
CA ARG A 191 -7.08 10.78 -14.67
C ARG A 191 -7.00 11.00 -16.18
N LEU A 192 -6.59 9.96 -16.90
CA LEU A 192 -6.54 9.94 -18.36
C LEU A 192 -7.86 9.42 -18.95
N THR A 193 -8.26 9.98 -20.10
CA THR A 193 -9.30 9.36 -20.92
C THR A 193 -8.79 8.07 -21.56
N GLU A 194 -9.70 7.24 -22.06
CA GLU A 194 -9.33 6.01 -22.77
C GLU A 194 -8.40 6.28 -23.96
N ARG A 195 -8.70 7.31 -24.76
CA ARG A 195 -7.86 7.69 -25.91
C ARG A 195 -6.53 8.31 -25.54
N GLU A 196 -6.47 9.10 -24.46
CA GLU A 196 -5.21 9.60 -23.91
C GLU A 196 -4.31 8.45 -23.43
N ARG A 197 -4.89 7.49 -22.70
CA ARG A 197 -4.19 6.29 -22.23
C ARG A 197 -3.71 5.43 -23.39
N GLU A 198 -4.56 5.16 -24.37
CA GLU A 198 -4.24 4.37 -25.57
C GLU A 198 -3.07 5.00 -26.33
N CYS A 199 -3.09 6.31 -26.58
CA CYS A 199 -2.00 7.02 -27.23
C CYS A 199 -0.69 6.96 -26.42
N LEU A 200 -0.75 7.10 -25.09
CA LEU A 200 0.43 6.99 -24.25
C LEU A 200 0.97 5.55 -24.14
N ARG A 201 0.12 4.52 -24.21
CA ARG A 201 0.55 3.12 -24.22
C ARG A 201 1.41 2.82 -25.45
N TYR A 202 0.93 3.13 -26.64
CA TYR A 202 1.74 3.00 -27.85
C TYR A 202 2.95 3.94 -27.86
N SER A 203 2.86 5.09 -27.20
CA SER A 203 4.02 5.94 -26.97
C SER A 203 5.09 5.27 -26.11
N ALA A 204 4.70 4.48 -25.11
CA ALA A 204 5.61 3.74 -24.26
C ALA A 204 6.30 2.60 -25.00
N GLU A 205 5.65 2.03 -26.02
CA GLU A 205 6.21 1.06 -26.96
C GLU A 205 7.15 1.69 -28.01
N GLY A 206 7.30 3.02 -28.02
CA GLY A 206 8.24 3.73 -28.89
C GLY A 206 7.66 4.26 -30.20
N LEU A 207 6.35 4.11 -30.44
CA LEU A 207 5.73 4.54 -31.71
C LEU A 207 5.70 6.07 -31.83
N SER A 208 5.93 6.59 -33.04
CA SER A 208 5.69 7.99 -33.40
C SER A 208 4.19 8.32 -33.48
N ALA A 209 3.82 9.61 -33.44
CA ALA A 209 2.42 10.01 -33.59
C ALA A 209 1.82 9.54 -34.94
N LYS A 210 2.64 9.41 -35.98
CA LYS A 210 2.26 8.90 -37.31
C LYS A 210 1.99 7.39 -37.30
N GLU A 211 2.76 6.63 -36.53
CA GLU A 211 2.53 5.19 -36.37
C GLU A 211 1.29 4.94 -35.53
N ILE A 212 1.16 5.66 -34.40
CA ILE A 212 -0.04 5.56 -33.55
C ILE A 212 -1.29 5.91 -34.34
N SER A 213 -1.26 6.96 -35.17
CA SER A 213 -2.43 7.36 -35.96
C SER A 213 -2.91 6.27 -36.90
N ARG A 214 -1.99 5.45 -37.44
CA ARG A 214 -2.31 4.28 -38.25
C ARG A 214 -2.89 3.15 -37.41
N VAL A 215 -2.33 2.91 -36.21
CA VAL A 215 -2.77 1.84 -35.31
C VAL A 215 -4.19 2.09 -34.79
N ILE A 216 -4.54 3.32 -34.44
CA ILE A 216 -5.84 3.65 -33.83
C ILE A 216 -6.87 4.23 -34.81
N ASP A 217 -6.54 4.23 -36.11
CA ASP A 217 -7.35 4.81 -37.20
C ASP A 217 -7.83 6.25 -36.93
N ARG A 218 -6.86 7.14 -36.71
CA ARG A 218 -7.10 8.57 -36.46
C ARG A 218 -6.11 9.44 -37.22
N SER A 219 -6.40 10.74 -37.31
CA SER A 219 -5.47 11.70 -37.89
C SER A 219 -4.27 11.93 -36.96
N VAL A 220 -3.09 12.20 -37.55
CA VAL A 220 -1.89 12.57 -36.76
C VAL A 220 -2.16 13.77 -35.83
N PRO A 221 -2.84 14.86 -36.28
CA PRO A 221 -3.21 15.95 -35.38
C PRO A 221 -4.06 15.51 -34.18
N THR A 222 -4.99 14.58 -34.35
CA THR A 222 -5.82 14.04 -33.26
C THR A 222 -4.98 13.26 -32.24
N VAL A 223 -4.04 12.44 -32.70
CA VAL A 223 -3.11 11.73 -31.80
C VAL A 223 -2.25 12.72 -31.01
N VAL A 224 -1.69 13.72 -31.69
CA VAL A 224 -0.88 14.77 -31.04
C VAL A 224 -1.71 15.52 -29.99
N MET A 225 -2.98 15.84 -30.29
CA MET A 225 -3.89 16.46 -29.33
C MET A 225 -4.08 15.59 -28.08
N HIS A 226 -4.34 14.29 -28.22
CA HIS A 226 -4.48 13.38 -27.08
C HIS A 226 -3.19 13.25 -26.26
N LEU A 227 -2.03 13.12 -26.91
CA LEU A 227 -0.74 13.06 -26.24
C LEU A 227 -0.44 14.35 -25.45
N ASN A 228 -0.73 15.52 -26.03
CA ASN A 228 -0.54 16.81 -25.36
C ASN A 228 -1.50 16.99 -24.19
N ALA A 229 -2.76 16.57 -24.32
CA ALA A 229 -3.73 16.60 -23.23
C ALA A 229 -3.29 15.69 -22.08
N ALA A 230 -2.80 14.48 -22.39
CA ALA A 230 -2.28 13.55 -21.40
C ALA A 230 -1.02 14.12 -20.69
N ALA A 231 -0.07 14.66 -21.45
CA ALA A 231 1.13 15.29 -20.89
C ALA A 231 0.77 16.46 -19.95
N LYS A 232 -0.19 17.30 -20.33
CA LYS A 232 -0.70 18.39 -19.48
C LYS A 232 -1.30 17.86 -18.19
N LYS A 233 -2.16 16.85 -18.25
CA LYS A 233 -2.78 16.22 -17.06
C LYS A 233 -1.76 15.59 -16.12
N LEU A 234 -0.68 15.07 -16.68
CA LEU A 234 0.43 14.48 -15.92
C LEU A 234 1.45 15.52 -15.44
N GLY A 235 1.27 16.80 -15.76
CA GLY A 235 2.24 17.87 -15.48
C GLY A 235 3.60 17.67 -16.18
N ALA A 236 3.63 16.91 -17.27
CA ALA A 236 4.85 16.56 -17.99
C ALA A 236 5.24 17.64 -19.01
N LYS A 237 6.54 17.92 -19.11
CA LYS A 237 7.13 18.88 -20.04
C LYS A 237 7.25 18.34 -21.46
N ASN A 238 7.29 17.02 -21.62
CA ASN A 238 7.41 16.37 -22.92
C ASN A 238 6.78 14.97 -22.89
N ARG A 239 6.68 14.37 -24.08
CA ARG A 239 6.10 13.05 -24.29
C ARG A 239 6.79 11.95 -23.48
N THR A 240 8.12 11.95 -23.44
CA THR A 240 8.90 10.98 -22.67
C THR A 240 8.59 11.06 -21.19
N GLN A 241 8.57 12.27 -20.63
CA GLN A 241 8.19 12.48 -19.24
C GLN A 241 6.74 12.06 -19.00
N ALA A 242 5.82 12.32 -19.92
CA ALA A 242 4.43 11.89 -19.80
C ALA A 242 4.33 10.36 -19.72
N VAL A 243 5.06 9.63 -20.57
CA VAL A 243 5.17 8.16 -20.49
C VAL A 243 5.70 7.72 -19.13
N VAL A 244 6.84 8.27 -18.68
CA VAL A 244 7.43 7.90 -17.38
C VAL A 244 6.45 8.10 -16.22
N ARG A 245 5.77 9.26 -16.17
CA ARG A 245 4.79 9.56 -15.13
C ARG A 245 3.58 8.62 -15.19
N ALA A 246 3.08 8.35 -16.38
CA ALA A 246 1.93 7.46 -16.57
C ALA A 246 2.26 6.01 -16.19
N THR A 247 3.45 5.53 -16.52
CA THR A 247 3.94 4.20 -16.11
C THR A 247 4.10 4.13 -14.60
N HIS A 248 4.80 5.10 -14.00
CA HIS A 248 5.05 5.13 -12.56
C HIS A 248 3.75 5.10 -11.76
N TYR A 249 2.73 5.87 -12.16
CA TYR A 249 1.42 5.90 -11.49
C TYR A 249 0.41 4.86 -11.99
N ARG A 250 0.85 3.81 -12.71
CA ARG A 250 0.03 2.68 -13.17
C ARG A 250 -1.14 3.06 -14.08
N LEU A 251 -1.00 4.15 -14.82
CA LEU A 251 -2.08 4.69 -15.65
C LEU A 251 -2.15 4.04 -17.04
N LEU A 252 -1.09 3.35 -17.48
CA LEU A 252 -1.02 2.69 -18.79
C LEU A 252 -1.46 1.23 -18.76
N GLU A 253 -1.61 0.68 -17.57
CA GLU A 253 -1.86 -0.73 -17.33
C GLU A 253 -3.38 -1.02 -17.32
N ASP A 254 -3.74 -2.23 -17.80
CA ASP A 254 -5.07 -2.81 -17.58
C ASP A 254 -5.14 -3.42 -16.16
N ARG A 255 -6.37 -3.55 -15.62
CA ARG A 255 -6.58 -4.00 -14.23
C ARG A 255 -5.83 -5.32 -13.96
N PRO A 256 -5.03 -5.40 -12.88
CA PRO A 256 -4.42 -6.66 -12.50
C PRO A 256 -5.51 -7.65 -12.06
N SER A 257 -5.44 -8.87 -12.59
CA SER A 257 -5.95 -10.06 -11.90
C SER A 257 -4.74 -10.87 -11.47
N TYR A 258 -4.33 -10.77 -10.20
CA TYR A 258 -3.40 -11.74 -9.62
C TYR A 258 -4.06 -13.10 -9.36
N ASN A 259 -5.37 -13.22 -9.66
CA ASN A 259 -6.09 -14.47 -9.71
C ASN A 259 -5.74 -15.20 -11.01
N LEU A 260 -4.66 -15.98 -10.98
CA LEU A 260 -4.47 -17.10 -11.90
C LEU A 260 -5.28 -18.31 -11.42
#